data_AF-A0A154R3U7-F1
#
_entry.id   AF-A0A154R3U7-F1
#
_cell.length_a   1.000
_cell.length_b   1.000
_cell.length_c   1.000
_cell.angle_alpha   90.00
_cell.angle_beta   90.00
_cell.angle_gamma   90.00
#
_symmetry.space_group_name_H-M   'P 1'
#
loop_
_entity.id
_entity.type
_entity.pdbx_description
1 polymer ?
#
loop_
_entity_poly.entity_id
_entity_poly.type
_entity_poly.pdbx_seq_one_letter_code
_entity_poly.pdbx_strand_id
1 'polypeptide(L)'
;MTMKSLLPLALCGWSVLFAATEAAARPDAQKTRAYIDHAWTTLTRSMDDCSALGDSKVGTRPLLYLPANLPAPPALAAMQAHCRVEVQVLPRAIGELGDIAPATLPRQGLLYLPHPYVVPGGFFNEMYGWDSYFIVLGLLADQRTALARDMVDNALFEVRYYGAVLNANRSYYLTRAQPPFLGAMMRALLDDPASFKDQAAARAWLQQAYPLAVRDHATWTRREHLAGDTGLARYYDYGGAAPVLEMRDSSYLRGVIDWLIAHPSEDPGYLVKASEHPDAAEVVRLKAASCDVEASKVCAGAWSKGFRLSADYYLGDRAMRESGFDTTFRMGPFGGSTHHYAPVDLNSLLYRYERDLHDFAVQLGRTADAAHWADVAAARRAAIDKYLWRADQGMYMDYDFVHGKPSGYRFVATYYPLWAGAASPQQAAALRGRLGVFERKGGLQMSEHASGAQWDAPFGWAPTNWLAAAGLDAYGFHDDARRIAREFTATIDRSLAADGTIREKYNMASGNADVKISAGYTANVIGFGWSNGVYLKMQALLQERTGGPVRGAGERSDSALAGGSRP
;
A
#
# COMPACT_ATOMS: atom_id res chain seq x y z
N MET A 1 -5.64 -80.85 39.00
CA MET A 1 -6.05 -79.45 38.74
C MET A 1 -7.27 -79.49 37.84
N THR A 2 -8.33 -78.83 38.29
CA THR A 2 -9.75 -79.04 37.97
C THR A 2 -10.26 -78.23 36.76
N MET A 3 -11.28 -78.79 36.11
CA MET A 3 -12.12 -78.23 35.02
C MET A 3 -12.75 -76.87 35.33
N LYS A 4 -13.03 -76.07 34.28
CA LYS A 4 -14.15 -75.10 34.10
C LYS A 4 -14.24 -74.77 32.59
N SER A 5 -15.27 -75.22 31.86
CA SER A 5 -16.62 -74.63 31.63
C SER A 5 -16.69 -73.49 30.60
N LEU A 6 -17.67 -73.62 29.70
CA LEU A 6 -17.96 -72.88 28.46
C LEU A 6 -18.92 -71.67 28.63
N LEU A 7 -18.72 -70.66 27.75
CA LEU A 7 -19.64 -69.62 27.19
C LEU A 7 -20.16 -68.47 28.08
N PRO A 8 -20.57 -67.28 27.54
CA PRO A 8 -21.10 -67.02 26.18
C PRO A 8 -20.65 -65.74 25.42
N LEU A 9 -21.13 -65.65 24.16
CA LEU A 9 -21.08 -64.53 23.21
C LEU A 9 -21.54 -63.17 23.79
N ALA A 10 -20.84 -62.10 23.40
CA ALA A 10 -21.35 -60.74 23.45
C ALA A 10 -21.23 -60.09 22.06
N LEU A 11 -22.37 -59.80 21.42
CA LEU A 11 -22.44 -58.92 20.25
C LEU A 11 -22.12 -57.49 20.70
N CYS A 12 -20.94 -56.97 20.32
CA CYS A 12 -20.68 -55.54 20.35
C CYS A 12 -21.22 -54.91 19.07
N GLY A 13 -22.37 -54.22 19.17
CA GLY A 13 -22.85 -53.34 18.11
C GLY A 13 -21.87 -52.18 17.92
N TRP A 14 -21.30 -52.06 16.72
CA TRP A 14 -20.58 -50.86 16.31
C TRP A 14 -21.58 -49.70 16.18
N SER A 15 -21.61 -48.84 17.18
CA SER A 15 -22.20 -47.51 17.06
C SER A 15 -21.31 -46.67 16.17
N VAL A 16 -21.64 -46.57 14.88
CA VAL A 16 -21.04 -45.60 13.98
C VAL A 16 -21.51 -44.22 14.45
N LEU A 17 -20.66 -43.54 15.23
CA LEU A 17 -20.78 -42.11 15.47
C LEU A 17 -20.58 -41.41 14.12
N PHE A 18 -21.68 -41.07 13.44
CA PHE A 18 -21.65 -40.05 12.42
C PHE A 18 -21.24 -38.75 13.10
N ALA A 19 -19.95 -38.41 13.02
CA ALA A 19 -19.52 -37.04 13.19
C ALA A 19 -20.27 -36.24 12.13
N ALA A 20 -21.28 -35.47 12.54
CA ALA A 20 -21.89 -34.48 11.69
C ALA A 20 -20.76 -33.53 11.29
N THR A 21 -20.25 -33.66 10.06
CA THR A 21 -19.48 -32.60 9.44
C THR A 21 -20.39 -31.38 9.42
N GLU A 22 -20.09 -30.42 10.29
CA GLU A 22 -20.76 -29.13 10.31
C GLU A 22 -20.80 -28.62 8.87
N ALA A 23 -22.02 -28.45 8.32
CA ALA A 23 -22.15 -28.01 6.95
C ALA A 23 -21.43 -26.66 6.83
N ALA A 24 -20.45 -26.57 5.92
CA ALA A 24 -19.67 -25.35 5.72
C ALA A 24 -20.63 -24.16 5.62
N ALA A 25 -20.41 -23.13 6.44
CA ALA A 25 -21.31 -21.99 6.50
C ALA A 25 -21.46 -21.40 5.08
N ARG A 26 -22.68 -21.00 4.73
CA ARG A 26 -22.93 -20.40 3.42
C ARG A 26 -22.39 -18.96 3.40
N PRO A 27 -21.70 -18.54 2.33
CA PRO A 27 -21.31 -17.14 2.14
C PRO A 27 -22.51 -16.21 2.24
N ASP A 28 -22.37 -15.11 2.99
CA ASP A 28 -23.46 -14.17 3.30
C ASP A 28 -22.91 -12.75 3.40
N ALA A 29 -23.24 -11.92 2.41
CA ALA A 29 -22.78 -10.54 2.32
C ALA A 29 -23.25 -9.67 3.50
N GLN A 30 -24.41 -9.98 4.12
CA GLN A 30 -24.88 -9.24 5.29
C GLN A 30 -24.01 -9.53 6.52
N LYS A 31 -23.56 -10.78 6.68
CA LYS A 31 -22.59 -11.13 7.73
C LYS A 31 -21.24 -10.49 7.48
N THR A 32 -20.79 -10.44 6.24
CA THR A 32 -19.55 -9.71 5.87
C THR A 32 -19.65 -8.24 6.22
N ARG A 33 -20.79 -7.59 5.91
CA ARG A 33 -21.01 -6.20 6.28
C ARG A 33 -21.02 -5.98 7.80
N ALA A 34 -21.67 -6.87 8.56
CA ALA A 34 -21.69 -6.79 10.03
C ALA A 34 -20.29 -6.98 10.65
N TYR A 35 -19.48 -7.87 10.07
CA TYR A 35 -18.07 -8.03 10.46
C TYR A 35 -17.30 -6.71 10.24
N ILE A 36 -17.46 -6.09 9.08
CA ILE A 36 -16.77 -4.85 8.72
C ILE A 36 -17.17 -3.69 9.65
N ASP A 37 -18.46 -3.53 9.91
CA ASP A 37 -18.98 -2.49 10.83
C ASP A 37 -18.35 -2.60 12.22
N HIS A 38 -18.26 -3.82 12.75
CA HIS A 38 -17.57 -4.07 14.01
C HIS A 38 -16.05 -3.82 13.90
N ALA A 39 -15.43 -4.24 12.80
CA ALA A 39 -13.99 -4.13 12.58
C ALA A 39 -13.50 -2.68 12.59
N TRP A 40 -14.29 -1.71 12.11
CA TRP A 40 -13.89 -0.29 12.20
C TRP A 40 -13.61 0.16 13.63
N THR A 41 -14.40 -0.32 14.59
CA THR A 41 -14.19 0.00 16.00
C THR A 41 -12.94 -0.69 16.55
N THR A 42 -12.73 -1.96 16.23
CA THR A 42 -11.60 -2.75 16.76
C THR A 42 -10.26 -2.36 16.13
N LEU A 43 -10.27 -1.79 14.93
CA LEU A 43 -9.08 -1.28 14.23
C LEU A 43 -8.79 0.19 14.52
N THR A 44 -9.69 0.92 15.18
CA THR A 44 -9.42 2.32 15.54
C THR A 44 -8.40 2.40 16.67
N ARG A 45 -7.43 3.29 16.54
CA ARG A 45 -6.45 3.69 17.54
C ARG A 45 -6.51 5.20 17.75
N SER A 46 -5.99 5.66 18.87
CA SER A 46 -5.77 7.07 19.16
C SER A 46 -4.60 7.22 20.12
N MET A 47 -4.16 8.46 20.38
CA MET A 47 -3.12 8.69 21.39
C MET A 47 -3.58 8.35 22.81
N ASP A 48 -4.89 8.27 23.05
CA ASP A 48 -5.46 7.84 24.34
C ASP A 48 -5.52 6.32 24.47
N ASP A 49 -5.33 5.57 23.38
CA ASP A 49 -5.22 4.11 23.38
C ASP A 49 -3.77 3.68 23.67
N CYS A 50 -3.49 3.34 24.92
CA CYS A 50 -2.17 2.90 25.34
C CYS A 50 -1.66 1.65 24.60
N SER A 51 -2.56 0.83 24.03
CA SER A 51 -2.18 -0.36 23.26
C SER A 51 -1.51 -0.01 21.92
N ALA A 52 -1.80 1.18 21.37
CA ALA A 52 -1.20 1.69 20.14
C ALA A 52 0.30 2.01 20.30
N LEU A 53 0.75 2.30 21.53
CA LEU A 53 2.12 2.77 21.78
C LEU A 53 3.17 1.66 21.66
N GLY A 54 2.79 0.41 21.93
CA GLY A 54 3.68 -0.75 21.87
C GLY A 54 4.07 -1.12 20.44
N ASP A 55 5.31 -1.57 20.27
CA ASP A 55 5.84 -2.03 18.97
C ASP A 55 6.33 -3.49 19.06
N SER A 56 5.54 -4.38 18.47
CA SER A 56 5.85 -5.81 18.41
C SER A 56 6.99 -6.15 17.44
N LYS A 57 7.36 -5.23 16.53
CA LYS A 57 8.38 -5.45 15.49
C LYS A 57 9.81 -5.34 16.05
N VAL A 58 10.05 -4.33 16.90
CA VAL A 58 11.39 -4.02 17.43
C VAL A 58 11.58 -4.32 18.93
N GLY A 59 10.52 -4.70 19.65
CA GLY A 59 10.60 -5.16 21.05
C GLY A 59 11.09 -4.11 22.06
N THR A 60 11.07 -2.82 21.68
CA THR A 60 11.51 -1.71 22.52
C THR A 60 10.42 -1.30 23.50
N ARG A 61 10.82 -0.73 24.65
CA ARG A 61 9.86 -0.06 25.56
C ARG A 61 9.14 1.07 24.82
N PRO A 62 7.81 1.22 24.99
CA PRO A 62 7.06 2.28 24.33
C PRO A 62 7.69 3.66 24.50
N LEU A 63 7.72 4.42 23.40
CA LEU A 63 8.24 5.78 23.33
C LEU A 63 7.37 6.54 22.34
N LEU A 64 6.92 7.73 22.73
CA LEU A 64 6.19 8.65 21.87
C LEU A 64 7.08 9.84 21.53
N TYR A 65 7.20 10.16 20.25
CA TYR A 65 7.92 11.33 19.76
C TYR A 65 6.96 12.44 19.36
N LEU A 66 7.26 13.66 19.81
CA LEU A 66 6.62 14.89 19.36
C LEU A 66 7.50 15.62 18.33
N PRO A 67 6.90 16.26 17.31
CA PRO A 67 7.64 17.18 16.45
C PRO A 67 8.29 18.31 17.26
N ALA A 68 9.51 18.70 16.88
CA ALA A 68 10.29 19.71 17.60
C ALA A 68 9.62 21.10 17.67
N ASN A 69 8.80 21.42 16.68
CA ASN A 69 8.10 22.68 16.52
C ASN A 69 6.58 22.56 16.78
N LEU A 70 6.12 21.46 17.38
CA LEU A 70 4.72 21.30 17.78
C LEU A 70 4.52 21.96 19.16
N PRO A 71 3.58 22.92 19.30
CA PRO A 71 3.16 23.40 20.62
C PRO A 71 2.63 22.24 21.46
N ALA A 72 3.00 22.18 22.74
CA ALA A 72 2.64 21.07 23.63
C ALA A 72 1.11 20.80 23.59
N PRO A 73 0.66 19.61 23.14
CA PRO A 73 -0.76 19.30 23.08
C PRO A 73 -1.39 19.28 24.48
N PRO A 74 -2.55 19.92 24.71
CA PRO A 74 -3.17 19.96 26.04
C PRO A 74 -3.45 18.58 26.64
N ALA A 75 -3.80 17.60 25.80
CA ALA A 75 -4.08 16.23 26.22
C ALA A 75 -2.83 15.40 26.56
N LEU A 76 -1.64 15.86 26.17
CA LEU A 76 -0.40 15.09 26.28
C LEU A 76 -0.07 14.70 27.73
N ALA A 77 -0.20 15.63 28.68
CA ALA A 77 0.16 15.36 30.06
C ALA A 77 -0.74 14.29 30.71
N ALA A 78 -2.04 14.33 30.40
CA ALA A 78 -2.99 13.33 30.87
C ALA A 78 -2.71 11.95 30.25
N MET A 79 -2.49 11.92 28.94
CA MET A 79 -2.14 10.72 28.19
C MET A 79 -0.84 10.09 28.69
N GLN A 80 0.22 10.90 28.90
CA GLN A 80 1.50 10.44 29.44
C GLN A 80 1.34 9.80 30.82
N ALA A 81 0.55 10.41 31.72
CA ALA A 81 0.29 9.87 33.04
C ALA A 81 -0.53 8.56 32.98
N HIS A 82 -1.54 8.52 32.12
CA HIS A 82 -2.42 7.35 31.96
C HIS A 82 -1.68 6.14 31.39
N CYS A 83 -0.98 6.33 30.27
CA CYS A 83 -0.28 5.25 29.56
C CYS A 83 1.11 4.95 30.10
N ARG A 84 1.64 5.79 31.00
CA ARG A 84 2.98 5.67 31.58
C ARG A 84 4.07 5.54 30.50
N VAL A 85 3.89 6.25 29.39
CA VAL A 85 4.83 6.22 28.28
C VAL A 85 5.86 7.33 28.42
N GLU A 86 7.06 7.07 27.93
CA GLU A 86 8.07 8.10 27.78
C GLU A 86 7.71 8.99 26.59
N VAL A 87 7.76 10.31 26.76
CA VAL A 87 7.56 11.27 25.68
C VAL A 87 8.88 12.00 25.44
N GLN A 88 9.33 12.01 24.19
CA GLN A 88 10.50 12.77 23.76
C GLN A 88 10.14 13.73 22.63
N VAL A 89 10.88 14.82 22.54
CA VAL A 89 10.79 15.75 21.42
C VAL A 89 11.84 15.35 20.39
N LEU A 90 11.47 15.32 19.11
CA LEU A 90 12.44 15.07 18.03
C LEU A 90 13.57 16.12 18.08
N PRO A 91 14.82 15.73 17.74
CA PRO A 91 15.99 16.59 17.93
C PRO A 91 15.99 17.86 17.06
N ARG A 92 15.17 17.92 16.02
CA ARG A 92 15.02 19.07 15.12
C ARG A 92 13.66 19.06 14.44
N ALA A 93 13.24 20.21 13.92
CA ALA A 93 12.10 20.29 13.01
C ALA A 93 12.44 19.59 11.68
N ILE A 94 11.44 18.93 11.10
CA ILE A 94 11.55 18.23 9.82
C ILE A 94 10.88 19.08 8.74
N GLY A 95 11.70 19.56 7.81
CA GLY A 95 11.27 20.25 6.60
C GLY A 95 11.00 19.27 5.46
N GLU A 96 11.82 18.22 5.34
CA GLU A 96 11.70 17.22 4.29
C GLU A 96 11.86 15.81 4.84
N LEU A 97 11.22 14.83 4.17
CA LEU A 97 11.41 13.43 4.49
C LEU A 97 12.90 13.07 4.43
N GLY A 98 13.42 12.42 5.47
CA GLY A 98 14.83 12.07 5.62
C GLY A 98 15.71 13.08 6.36
N ASP A 99 15.19 14.23 6.83
CA ASP A 99 15.98 15.20 7.63
C ASP A 99 16.56 14.62 8.93
N ILE A 100 15.93 13.56 9.46
CA ILE A 100 16.41 12.82 10.62
C ILE A 100 16.71 11.39 10.19
N ALA A 101 17.97 10.99 10.37
CA ALA A 101 18.37 9.60 10.23
C ALA A 101 17.85 8.80 11.45
N PRO A 102 16.93 7.83 11.29
CA PRO A 102 16.32 7.16 12.42
C PRO A 102 17.31 6.39 13.32
N ALA A 103 18.44 5.96 12.76
CA ALA A 103 19.51 5.28 13.47
C ALA A 103 20.23 6.17 14.50
N THR A 104 20.11 7.51 14.40
CA THR A 104 20.72 8.44 15.36
C THR A 104 19.80 8.73 16.55
N LEU A 105 18.55 8.25 16.53
CA LEU A 105 17.64 8.38 17.65
C LEU A 105 18.01 7.38 18.76
N PRO A 106 17.90 7.77 20.05
CA PRO A 106 18.31 6.92 21.17
C PRO A 106 17.50 5.62 21.25
N ARG A 107 16.24 5.66 20.80
CA ARG A 107 15.34 4.51 20.74
C ARG A 107 14.28 4.72 19.66
N GLN A 108 13.80 3.65 19.07
CA GLN A 108 12.67 3.72 18.14
C GLN A 108 11.34 3.88 18.89
N GLY A 109 10.37 4.59 18.29
CA GLY A 109 9.11 4.95 18.94
C GLY A 109 7.99 5.33 17.97
N LEU A 110 6.79 5.49 18.50
CA LEU A 110 5.62 6.02 17.79
C LEU A 110 5.78 7.53 17.57
N LEU A 111 5.34 8.03 16.43
CA LEU A 111 5.23 9.45 16.13
C LEU A 111 3.81 9.90 16.45
N TYR A 112 3.69 11.03 17.14
CA TYR A 112 2.41 11.59 17.53
C TYR A 112 1.53 11.94 16.32
N LEU A 113 0.25 11.60 16.42
CA LEU A 113 -0.82 12.03 15.53
C LEU A 113 -1.96 12.62 16.36
N PRO A 114 -2.54 13.77 15.97
CA PRO A 114 -3.54 14.47 16.79
C PRO A 114 -4.92 13.82 16.83
N HIS A 115 -5.29 13.03 15.81
CA HIS A 115 -6.63 12.45 15.68
C HIS A 115 -6.64 10.93 15.77
N PRO A 116 -7.79 10.29 16.09
CA PRO A 116 -7.97 8.86 15.91
C PRO A 116 -7.72 8.42 14.46
N TYR A 117 -7.27 7.19 14.29
CA TYR A 117 -7.01 6.61 12.97
C TYR A 117 -7.30 5.11 12.98
N VAL A 118 -7.53 4.55 11.81
CA VAL A 118 -7.73 3.11 11.64
C VAL A 118 -6.44 2.47 11.15
N VAL A 119 -6.03 1.38 11.80
CA VAL A 119 -4.84 0.59 11.41
C VAL A 119 -5.20 -0.48 10.38
N PRO A 120 -4.23 -1.02 9.62
CA PRO A 120 -4.50 -2.11 8.68
C PRO A 120 -5.03 -3.37 9.37
N GLY A 121 -4.44 -3.82 10.49
CA GLY A 121 -4.95 -4.98 11.25
C GLY A 121 -3.85 -5.84 11.86
N GLY A 122 -4.24 -6.85 12.64
CA GLY A 122 -3.30 -7.74 13.32
C GLY A 122 -2.31 -7.03 14.25
N PHE A 123 -1.01 -7.17 13.95
CA PHE A 123 0.07 -6.61 14.78
C PHE A 123 0.46 -5.16 14.40
N PHE A 124 -0.23 -4.55 13.43
CA PHE A 124 -0.04 -3.16 13.06
C PHE A 124 -0.79 -2.24 14.04
N ASN A 125 -0.07 -1.31 14.64
CA ASN A 125 -0.61 -0.32 15.58
C ASN A 125 -0.47 1.11 15.05
N GLU A 126 0.06 1.25 13.85
CA GLU A 126 0.39 2.52 13.20
C GLU A 126 -0.64 2.87 12.12
N MET A 127 -0.80 4.15 11.84
CA MET A 127 -1.45 4.61 10.62
C MET A 127 -0.49 4.40 9.46
N TYR A 128 -0.90 3.66 8.43
CA TYR A 128 -0.10 3.40 7.22
C TYR A 128 -0.51 4.33 6.08
N GLY A 129 0.44 4.76 5.26
CA GLY A 129 0.24 5.77 4.22
C GLY A 129 -0.83 5.39 3.20
N TRP A 130 -0.61 4.36 2.39
CA TRP A 130 -1.53 4.02 1.29
C TRP A 130 -2.75 3.20 1.72
N ASP A 131 -2.66 2.37 2.75
CA ASP A 131 -3.79 1.63 3.34
C ASP A 131 -4.91 2.59 3.74
N SER A 132 -4.53 3.75 4.28
CA SER A 132 -5.44 4.80 4.71
C SER A 132 -6.38 5.28 3.60
N TYR A 133 -5.95 5.28 2.33
CA TYR A 133 -6.86 5.64 1.23
C TYR A 133 -8.03 4.67 1.11
N PHE A 134 -7.76 3.37 1.10
CA PHE A 134 -8.79 2.35 0.97
C PHE A 134 -9.67 2.29 2.23
N ILE A 135 -9.09 2.56 3.40
CA ILE A 135 -9.85 2.68 4.64
C ILE A 135 -10.76 3.91 4.62
N VAL A 136 -10.26 5.08 4.23
CA VAL A 136 -11.05 6.32 4.08
C VAL A 136 -12.23 6.08 3.15
N LEU A 137 -12.02 5.44 2.00
CA LEU A 137 -13.12 5.07 1.10
C LEU A 137 -14.17 4.17 1.78
N GLY A 138 -13.73 3.21 2.58
CA GLY A 138 -14.58 2.32 3.37
C GLY A 138 -15.39 3.05 4.44
N LEU A 139 -14.73 3.92 5.20
CA LEU A 139 -15.35 4.73 6.24
C LEU A 139 -16.42 5.66 5.66
N LEU A 140 -16.14 6.29 4.51
CA LEU A 140 -17.13 7.11 3.80
C LEU A 140 -18.32 6.25 3.32
N ALA A 141 -18.06 5.09 2.74
CA ALA A 141 -19.12 4.17 2.30
C ALA A 141 -19.99 3.65 3.47
N ASP A 142 -19.43 3.60 4.68
CA ASP A 142 -20.12 3.20 5.91
C ASP A 142 -20.59 4.38 6.77
N GLN A 143 -20.57 5.61 6.22
CA GLN A 143 -21.05 6.84 6.89
C GLN A 143 -20.30 7.21 8.19
N ARG A 144 -19.04 6.76 8.32
CA ARG A 144 -18.11 7.09 9.42
C ARG A 144 -17.25 8.30 9.08
N THR A 145 -17.90 9.36 8.61
CA THR A 145 -17.27 10.48 7.92
C THR A 145 -16.31 11.29 8.80
N ALA A 146 -16.60 11.43 10.10
CA ALA A 146 -15.71 12.12 11.04
C ALA A 146 -14.35 11.40 11.15
N LEU A 147 -14.36 10.06 11.28
CA LEU A 147 -13.14 9.27 11.36
C LEU A 147 -12.37 9.26 10.03
N ALA A 148 -13.08 9.26 8.90
CA ALA A 148 -12.45 9.42 7.58
C ALA A 148 -11.71 10.76 7.49
N ARG A 149 -12.33 11.85 7.96
CA ARG A 149 -11.72 13.17 8.00
C ARG A 149 -10.51 13.23 8.94
N ASP A 150 -10.63 12.68 10.13
CA ASP A 150 -9.54 12.59 11.12
C ASP A 150 -8.29 11.93 10.53
N MET A 151 -8.45 10.86 9.74
CA MET A 151 -7.32 10.21 9.04
C MET A 151 -6.67 11.11 7.99
N VAL A 152 -7.44 11.86 7.20
CA VAL A 152 -6.85 12.80 6.21
C VAL A 152 -6.16 13.97 6.92
N ASP A 153 -6.74 14.47 8.01
CA ASP A 153 -6.13 15.52 8.84
C ASP A 153 -4.84 15.04 9.51
N ASN A 154 -4.75 13.76 9.90
CA ASN A 154 -3.50 13.13 10.33
C ASN A 154 -2.45 13.04 9.21
N ALA A 155 -2.84 12.65 7.99
CA ALA A 155 -1.91 12.64 6.85
C ALA A 155 -1.36 14.05 6.54
N LEU A 156 -2.21 15.08 6.60
CA LEU A 156 -1.80 16.48 6.47
C LEU A 156 -0.88 16.91 7.64
N PHE A 157 -1.12 16.40 8.84
CA PHE A 157 -0.25 16.62 9.99
C PHE A 157 1.14 16.00 9.76
N GLU A 158 1.22 14.77 9.22
CA GLU A 158 2.49 14.14 8.87
C GLU A 158 3.26 14.98 7.86
N VAL A 159 2.61 15.46 6.79
CA VAL A 159 3.27 16.35 5.83
C VAL A 159 3.80 17.61 6.52
N ARG A 160 3.00 18.21 7.40
CA ARG A 160 3.40 19.44 8.12
C ARG A 160 4.64 19.24 8.98
N TYR A 161 4.69 18.15 9.74
CA TYR A 161 5.65 17.97 10.85
C TYR A 161 6.71 16.88 10.62
N TYR A 162 6.50 15.99 9.67
CA TYR A 162 7.38 14.88 9.30
C TYR A 162 7.80 14.90 7.81
N GLY A 163 7.36 15.91 7.04
CA GLY A 163 7.86 16.22 5.71
C GLY A 163 7.05 15.64 4.55
N ALA A 164 6.41 14.48 4.76
CA ALA A 164 5.56 13.79 3.80
C ALA A 164 4.58 12.87 4.55
N VAL A 165 3.63 12.27 3.83
CA VAL A 165 2.92 11.09 4.35
C VAL A 165 3.91 9.93 4.48
N LEU A 166 4.02 9.40 5.70
CA LEU A 166 4.99 8.36 6.02
C LEU A 166 4.48 6.99 5.58
N ASN A 167 5.40 6.02 5.47
CA ASN A 167 5.03 4.61 5.35
C ASN A 167 4.11 4.20 6.51
N ALA A 168 4.54 4.50 7.73
CA ALA A 168 3.67 4.54 8.90
C ALA A 168 4.24 5.50 9.96
N ASN A 169 3.45 5.89 10.97
CA ASN A 169 3.85 6.88 11.98
C ASN A 169 4.81 6.32 13.07
N ARG A 170 5.94 5.71 12.67
CA ARG A 170 7.05 5.31 13.56
C ARG A 170 8.35 5.98 13.15
N SER A 171 9.24 6.17 14.12
CA SER A 171 10.51 6.86 13.91
C SER A 171 11.39 6.22 12.82
N TYR A 172 11.37 4.90 12.67
CA TYR A 172 12.12 4.20 11.60
C TYR A 172 11.57 4.42 10.19
N TYR A 173 10.40 5.02 10.05
CA TYR A 173 9.82 5.43 8.77
C TYR A 173 10.06 6.91 8.44
N LEU A 174 10.78 7.70 9.25
CA LEU A 174 11.11 9.11 8.95
C LEU A 174 11.96 9.33 7.68
N THR A 175 12.29 8.26 6.97
CA THR A 175 13.02 8.24 5.69
C THR A 175 12.23 7.60 4.55
N ARG A 176 11.00 7.13 4.81
CA ARG A 176 10.21 6.30 3.89
C ARG A 176 8.76 6.75 3.80
N ALA A 177 8.29 6.98 2.59
CA ALA A 177 6.87 7.20 2.31
C ALA A 177 6.16 5.89 1.93
N GLN A 178 4.99 6.01 1.33
CA GLN A 178 4.24 4.95 0.65
C GLN A 178 3.52 5.52 -0.58
N PRO A 179 2.91 4.70 -1.47
CA PRO A 179 2.27 5.21 -2.68
C PRO A 179 1.34 6.42 -2.43
N PRO A 180 1.51 7.55 -3.16
CA PRO A 180 0.92 8.82 -2.74
C PRO A 180 -0.56 8.94 -3.09
N PHE A 181 -1.43 8.74 -2.09
CA PHE A 181 -2.88 8.88 -2.21
C PHE A 181 -3.46 10.10 -1.50
N LEU A 182 -2.66 11.00 -0.92
CA LEU A 182 -3.17 12.15 -0.15
C LEU A 182 -4.12 13.04 -0.99
N GLY A 183 -3.78 13.34 -2.25
CA GLY A 183 -4.68 14.06 -3.15
C GLY A 183 -6.03 13.36 -3.35
N ALA A 184 -6.02 12.04 -3.55
CA ALA A 184 -7.23 11.24 -3.73
C ALA A 184 -8.04 11.11 -2.43
N MET A 185 -7.40 11.06 -1.26
CA MET A 185 -8.07 11.10 0.04
C MET A 185 -8.77 12.44 0.27
N MET A 186 -8.09 13.55 -0.03
CA MET A 186 -8.67 14.89 0.06
C MET A 186 -9.86 15.06 -0.91
N ARG A 187 -9.72 14.57 -2.16
CA ARG A 187 -10.80 14.51 -3.14
C ARG A 187 -12.01 13.75 -2.59
N ALA A 188 -11.79 12.56 -2.01
CA ALA A 188 -12.87 11.73 -1.48
C ALA A 188 -13.69 12.44 -0.39
N LEU A 189 -13.06 13.23 0.48
CA LEU A 189 -13.76 14.05 1.47
C LEU A 189 -14.53 15.21 0.82
N LEU A 190 -13.94 15.88 -0.17
CA LEU A 190 -14.59 17.02 -0.84
C LEU A 190 -15.80 16.61 -1.68
N ASP A 191 -15.75 15.41 -2.26
CA ASP A 191 -16.84 14.84 -3.07
C ASP A 191 -17.98 14.27 -2.19
N ASP A 192 -17.70 13.95 -0.93
CA ASP A 192 -18.71 13.48 0.03
C ASP A 192 -19.37 14.67 0.78
N PRO A 193 -20.67 14.93 0.54
CA PRO A 193 -21.35 16.11 1.11
C PRO A 193 -21.51 16.03 2.63
N ALA A 194 -21.32 14.87 3.26
CA ALA A 194 -21.41 14.71 4.71
C ALA A 194 -20.07 15.03 5.43
N SER A 195 -18.97 15.18 4.69
CA SER A 195 -17.63 15.41 5.26
C SER A 195 -17.44 16.80 5.84
N PHE A 196 -18.25 17.75 5.38
CA PHE A 196 -18.23 19.13 5.84
C PHE A 196 -19.65 19.61 6.13
N LYS A 197 -19.76 20.52 7.10
CA LYS A 197 -21.04 21.14 7.46
C LYS A 197 -21.69 21.83 6.27
N ASP A 198 -20.89 22.51 5.46
CA ASP A 198 -21.29 23.27 4.29
C ASP A 198 -20.09 23.50 3.35
N GLN A 199 -20.37 24.08 2.18
CA GLN A 199 -19.36 24.40 1.16
C GLN A 199 -18.33 25.43 1.63
N ALA A 200 -18.69 26.34 2.54
CA ALA A 200 -17.76 27.32 3.08
C ALA A 200 -16.73 26.65 4.00
N ALA A 201 -17.17 25.70 4.84
CA ALA A 201 -16.30 24.88 5.68
C ALA A 201 -15.37 23.99 4.85
N ALA A 202 -15.89 23.36 3.77
CA ALA A 202 -15.08 22.57 2.84
C ALA A 202 -13.99 23.44 2.17
N ARG A 203 -14.36 24.63 1.68
CA ARG A 203 -13.41 25.58 1.07
C ARG A 203 -12.36 26.05 2.08
N ALA A 204 -12.76 26.38 3.30
CA ALA A 204 -11.83 26.83 4.35
C ALA A 204 -10.82 25.74 4.74
N TRP A 205 -11.28 24.49 4.84
CA TRP A 205 -10.39 23.35 5.05
C TRP A 205 -9.43 23.15 3.88
N LEU A 206 -9.93 23.18 2.64
CA LEU A 206 -9.11 23.04 1.44
C LEU A 206 -8.04 24.14 1.35
N GLN A 207 -8.36 25.37 1.73
CA GLN A 207 -7.40 26.47 1.75
C GLN A 207 -6.21 26.22 2.68
N GLN A 208 -6.41 25.47 3.77
CA GLN A 208 -5.35 25.07 4.70
C GLN A 208 -4.61 23.80 4.24
N ALA A 209 -5.35 22.84 3.66
CA ALA A 209 -4.81 21.56 3.23
C ALA A 209 -4.00 21.65 1.92
N TYR A 210 -4.41 22.51 0.99
CA TYR A 210 -3.79 22.67 -0.32
C TYR A 210 -2.25 22.86 -0.30
N PRO A 211 -1.67 23.81 0.46
CA PRO A 211 -0.21 23.97 0.48
C PRO A 211 0.53 22.76 1.06
N LEU A 212 -0.11 21.96 1.92
CA LEU A 212 0.46 20.72 2.42
C LEU A 212 0.42 19.64 1.34
N ALA A 213 -0.68 19.52 0.60
CA ALA A 213 -0.76 18.60 -0.53
C ALA A 213 0.29 18.91 -1.62
N VAL A 214 0.56 20.18 -1.89
CA VAL A 214 1.65 20.62 -2.78
C VAL A 214 3.01 20.20 -2.23
N ARG A 215 3.26 20.37 -0.92
CA ARG A 215 4.50 19.94 -0.26
C ARG A 215 4.68 18.42 -0.29
N ASP A 216 3.62 17.65 -0.08
CA ASP A 216 3.67 16.18 -0.16
C ASP A 216 4.04 15.70 -1.57
N HIS A 217 3.37 16.24 -2.60
CA HIS A 217 3.70 15.97 -4.01
C HIS A 217 5.17 16.28 -4.31
N ALA A 218 5.69 17.40 -3.81
CA ALA A 218 7.06 17.81 -4.06
C ALA A 218 8.10 16.76 -3.61
N THR A 219 7.80 15.96 -2.58
CA THR A 219 8.66 14.84 -2.13
C THR A 219 9.04 13.91 -3.28
N TRP A 220 8.09 13.60 -4.15
CA TRP A 220 8.24 12.66 -5.27
C TRP A 220 8.92 13.26 -6.51
N THR A 221 9.24 14.55 -6.45
CA THR A 221 9.96 15.28 -7.50
C THR A 221 11.37 15.70 -7.06
N ARG A 222 11.78 15.30 -5.84
CA ARG A 222 13.15 15.45 -5.37
C ARG A 222 14.09 14.59 -6.19
N ARG A 223 15.37 14.98 -6.21
CA ARG A 223 16.42 14.38 -7.05
C ARG A 223 16.47 12.86 -6.91
N GLU A 224 16.33 12.36 -5.70
CA GLU A 224 16.41 10.94 -5.35
C GLU A 224 15.28 10.13 -5.99
N HIS A 225 14.08 10.70 -6.07
CA HIS A 225 12.88 10.12 -6.67
C HIS A 225 12.81 10.30 -8.19
N LEU A 226 13.73 11.04 -8.83
CA LEU A 226 13.73 11.16 -10.30
C LEU A 226 14.19 9.85 -10.96
N ALA A 227 13.44 9.39 -11.97
CA ALA A 227 13.82 8.26 -12.81
C ALA A 227 14.66 8.74 -14.00
N GLY A 228 15.92 9.10 -13.74
CA GLY A 228 16.82 9.65 -14.76
C GLY A 228 16.30 10.98 -15.34
N ASP A 229 16.39 11.13 -16.65
CA ASP A 229 15.91 12.30 -17.42
C ASP A 229 14.53 12.07 -18.07
N THR A 230 13.82 11.01 -17.66
CA THR A 230 12.56 10.59 -18.28
C THR A 230 11.39 11.54 -18.00
N GLY A 231 11.49 12.40 -16.98
CA GLY A 231 10.36 13.17 -16.45
C GLY A 231 9.41 12.33 -15.57
N LEU A 232 9.76 11.06 -15.31
CA LEU A 232 9.04 10.17 -14.41
C LEU A 232 9.73 10.09 -13.04
N ALA A 233 9.00 9.56 -12.06
CA ALA A 233 9.50 9.26 -10.73
C ALA A 233 9.75 7.76 -10.52
N ARG A 234 10.58 7.44 -9.53
CA ARG A 234 10.86 6.10 -8.98
C ARG A 234 10.61 6.11 -7.47
N TYR A 235 10.42 4.92 -6.89
CA TYR A 235 10.48 4.77 -5.44
C TYR A 235 11.94 4.84 -4.96
N TYR A 236 12.17 5.52 -3.84
CA TYR A 236 13.48 5.69 -3.22
C TYR A 236 13.36 6.08 -1.74
N ASP A 237 13.94 5.28 -0.85
CA ASP A 237 14.00 5.55 0.59
C ASP A 237 15.29 6.29 0.97
N TYR A 238 15.19 7.32 1.81
CA TYR A 238 16.32 8.18 2.21
C TYR A 238 17.23 7.56 3.27
N GLY A 239 16.94 6.35 3.74
CA GLY A 239 17.71 5.65 4.78
C GLY A 239 18.96 4.94 4.28
N GLY A 240 19.25 5.02 2.98
CA GLY A 240 20.49 4.56 2.37
C GLY A 240 20.65 3.04 2.29
N ALA A 241 21.84 2.59 1.89
CA ALA A 241 22.15 1.17 1.68
C ALA A 241 22.35 0.40 3.00
N ALA A 242 21.26 0.15 3.71
CA ALA A 242 21.26 -0.62 4.95
C ALA A 242 19.94 -1.40 5.13
N PRO A 243 19.93 -2.51 5.89
CA PRO A 243 18.69 -3.13 6.32
C PRO A 243 17.75 -2.12 7.02
N VAL A 244 16.44 -2.30 6.88
CA VAL A 244 15.46 -1.47 7.58
C VAL A 244 15.46 -1.77 9.08
N LEU A 245 15.16 -0.76 9.90
CA LEU A 245 15.28 -0.87 11.35
C LEU A 245 14.15 -1.69 11.99
N GLU A 246 13.02 -1.85 11.30
CA GLU A 246 11.92 -2.71 11.76
C GLU A 246 12.16 -4.21 11.49
N MET A 247 13.25 -4.59 10.82
CA MET A 247 13.65 -6.00 10.72
C MET A 247 14.11 -6.51 12.08
N ARG A 248 13.39 -7.50 12.62
CA ARG A 248 13.70 -8.13 13.90
C ARG A 248 15.02 -8.90 13.90
N ASP A 249 15.32 -9.58 12.78
CA ASP A 249 16.51 -10.40 12.60
C ASP A 249 16.87 -10.54 11.10
N SER A 250 17.94 -11.28 10.82
CA SER A 250 18.47 -11.45 9.46
C SER A 250 17.89 -12.65 8.71
N SER A 251 16.87 -13.35 9.23
CA SER A 251 16.30 -14.56 8.60
C SER A 251 15.82 -14.33 7.17
N TYR A 252 15.09 -13.24 6.94
CA TYR A 252 14.62 -12.83 5.61
C TYR A 252 15.80 -12.65 4.64
N LEU A 253 16.78 -11.84 5.02
CA LEU A 253 17.94 -11.53 4.17
C LEU A 253 18.82 -12.76 3.90
N ARG A 254 18.99 -13.66 4.89
CA ARG A 254 19.66 -14.95 4.67
C ARG A 254 18.89 -15.82 3.67
N GLY A 255 17.55 -15.84 3.76
CA GLY A 255 16.70 -16.54 2.79
C GLY A 255 16.87 -15.99 1.36
N VAL A 256 16.99 -14.67 1.20
CA VAL A 256 17.30 -14.05 -0.10
C VAL A 256 18.68 -14.49 -0.61
N ILE A 257 19.72 -14.44 0.23
CA ILE A 257 21.07 -14.89 -0.14
C ILE A 257 21.05 -16.37 -0.56
N ASP A 258 20.43 -17.24 0.24
CA ASP A 258 20.32 -18.66 -0.08
C ASP A 258 19.58 -18.92 -1.38
N TRP A 259 18.52 -18.14 -1.66
CA TRP A 259 17.77 -18.24 -2.91
C TRP A 259 18.63 -17.81 -4.10
N LEU A 260 19.34 -16.67 -4.01
CA LEU A 260 20.21 -16.19 -5.10
C LEU A 260 21.36 -17.16 -5.40
N ILE A 261 21.95 -17.77 -4.37
CA ILE A 261 22.98 -18.81 -4.53
C ILE A 261 22.41 -20.03 -5.27
N ALA A 262 21.16 -20.41 -4.98
CA ALA A 262 20.49 -21.51 -5.65
C ALA A 262 20.04 -21.18 -7.09
N HIS A 263 19.92 -19.89 -7.44
CA HIS A 263 19.44 -19.40 -8.74
C HIS A 263 20.44 -18.41 -9.37
N PRO A 264 21.68 -18.83 -9.69
CA PRO A 264 22.75 -17.91 -10.12
C PRO A 264 22.45 -17.21 -11.45
N SER A 265 21.57 -17.76 -12.29
CA SER A 265 21.12 -17.11 -13.53
C SER A 265 20.16 -15.93 -13.30
N GLU A 266 19.61 -15.81 -12.09
CA GLU A 266 18.68 -14.75 -11.71
C GLU A 266 19.32 -13.68 -10.83
N ASP A 267 20.60 -13.85 -10.42
CA ASP A 267 21.34 -12.86 -9.65
C ASP A 267 21.86 -11.71 -10.55
N PRO A 268 21.33 -10.47 -10.43
CA PRO A 268 21.80 -9.33 -11.21
C PRO A 268 23.12 -8.73 -10.69
N GLY A 269 23.75 -9.34 -9.68
CA GLY A 269 24.92 -8.81 -8.98
C GLY A 269 24.63 -8.39 -7.54
N TYR A 270 23.63 -8.98 -6.91
CA TYR A 270 23.27 -8.74 -5.51
C TYR A 270 24.21 -9.44 -4.53
N LEU A 271 24.91 -10.50 -4.94
CA LEU A 271 25.80 -11.24 -4.06
C LEU A 271 27.21 -10.64 -4.00
N VAL A 272 27.63 -10.27 -2.79
CA VAL A 272 28.99 -9.82 -2.48
C VAL A 272 29.71 -10.90 -1.70
N LYS A 273 30.85 -11.37 -2.21
CA LYS A 273 31.72 -12.29 -1.46
C LYS A 273 32.23 -11.61 -0.20
N ALA A 274 32.06 -12.28 0.94
CA ALA A 274 32.54 -11.79 2.22
C ALA A 274 32.69 -12.91 3.25
N SER A 275 33.58 -12.75 4.21
CA SER A 275 33.63 -13.66 5.36
C SER A 275 32.45 -13.44 6.32
N GLU A 276 32.13 -14.48 7.09
CA GLU A 276 31.12 -14.39 8.16
C GLU A 276 31.57 -13.43 9.27
N HIS A 277 32.88 -13.42 9.55
CA HIS A 277 33.53 -12.60 10.56
C HIS A 277 34.61 -11.73 9.91
N PRO A 278 34.22 -10.61 9.27
CA PRO A 278 35.14 -9.75 8.55
C PRO A 278 36.16 -9.09 9.48
N ASP A 279 37.41 -9.03 9.03
CA ASP A 279 38.44 -8.23 9.69
C ASP A 279 38.22 -6.72 9.47
N ALA A 280 39.04 -5.88 10.10
CA ALA A 280 38.89 -4.42 10.02
C ALA A 280 38.97 -3.88 8.58
N ALA A 281 39.78 -4.48 7.70
CA ALA A 281 39.89 -4.04 6.31
C ALA A 281 38.66 -4.44 5.51
N GLU A 282 38.15 -5.65 5.72
CA GLU A 282 36.92 -6.11 5.10
C GLU A 282 35.69 -5.34 5.59
N VAL A 283 35.62 -4.97 6.87
CA VAL A 283 34.57 -4.11 7.42
C VAL A 283 34.49 -2.77 6.68
N VAL A 284 35.64 -2.11 6.45
CA VAL A 284 35.68 -0.84 5.69
C VAL A 284 35.17 -1.04 4.27
N ARG A 285 35.55 -2.14 3.60
CA ARG A 285 35.04 -2.48 2.27
C ARG A 285 33.53 -2.74 2.27
N LEU A 286 33.02 -3.46 3.27
CA LEU A 286 31.59 -3.81 3.37
C LEU A 286 30.69 -2.60 3.58
N LYS A 287 31.16 -1.56 4.30
CA LYS A 287 30.41 -0.29 4.43
C LYS A 287 30.09 0.35 3.07
N ALA A 288 30.92 0.13 2.05
CA ALA A 288 30.68 0.62 0.69
C ALA A 288 30.00 -0.41 -0.22
N ALA A 289 30.39 -1.68 -0.15
CA ALA A 289 29.93 -2.72 -1.07
C ALA A 289 28.62 -3.41 -0.64
N SER A 290 28.27 -3.35 0.64
CA SER A 290 27.16 -4.07 1.27
C SER A 290 26.45 -3.14 2.27
N CYS A 291 26.59 -3.40 3.57
CA CYS A 291 26.08 -2.57 4.65
C CYS A 291 27.08 -2.51 5.81
N ASP A 292 26.86 -1.60 6.76
CA ASP A 292 27.67 -1.49 7.97
C ASP A 292 27.35 -2.62 8.98
N VAL A 293 28.21 -3.64 9.00
CA VAL A 293 28.11 -4.81 9.88
C VAL A 293 28.39 -4.50 11.35
N GLU A 294 29.04 -3.38 11.65
CA GLU A 294 29.28 -2.95 13.04
C GLU A 294 28.08 -2.15 13.58
N ALA A 295 27.45 -1.35 12.72
CA ALA A 295 26.30 -0.52 13.10
C ALA A 295 24.97 -1.29 13.14
N SER A 296 24.85 -2.41 12.42
CA SER A 296 23.59 -3.17 12.32
C SER A 296 23.79 -4.66 12.56
N LYS A 297 23.14 -5.17 13.61
CA LYS A 297 23.07 -6.63 13.89
C LYS A 297 22.39 -7.40 12.76
N VAL A 298 21.39 -6.78 12.11
CA VAL A 298 20.71 -7.39 10.96
C VAL A 298 21.66 -7.52 9.79
N CYS A 299 22.47 -6.48 9.52
CA CYS A 299 23.52 -6.50 8.50
C CYS A 299 24.59 -7.56 8.81
N ALA A 300 25.08 -7.60 10.05
CA ALA A 300 26.08 -8.56 10.49
C ALA A 300 25.61 -10.01 10.26
N GLY A 301 24.37 -10.32 10.65
CA GLY A 301 23.78 -11.65 10.48
C GLY A 301 23.26 -11.97 9.08
N ALA A 302 23.19 -10.99 8.16
CA ALA A 302 22.80 -11.20 6.76
C ALA A 302 23.98 -11.77 5.95
N TRP A 303 24.40 -12.98 6.31
CA TRP A 303 25.45 -13.73 5.65
C TRP A 303 25.01 -15.18 5.44
N SER A 304 25.31 -15.76 4.28
CA SER A 304 25.17 -17.19 4.04
C SER A 304 26.20 -17.67 3.01
N LYS A 305 26.85 -18.81 3.30
CA LYS A 305 27.73 -19.55 2.37
C LYS A 305 28.79 -18.67 1.66
N GLY A 306 29.37 -17.72 2.38
CA GLY A 306 30.42 -16.82 1.87
C GLY A 306 29.92 -15.57 1.16
N PHE A 307 28.62 -15.27 1.23
CA PHE A 307 28.02 -14.13 0.57
C PHE A 307 27.19 -13.26 1.52
N ARG A 308 27.14 -11.97 1.18
CA ARG A 308 26.24 -10.94 1.72
C ARG A 308 25.51 -10.27 0.57
N LEU A 309 24.49 -9.46 0.88
CA LEU A 309 23.78 -8.67 -0.12
C LEU A 309 24.54 -7.37 -0.40
N SER A 310 24.47 -6.89 -1.64
CA SER A 310 25.12 -5.66 -2.08
C SER A 310 24.43 -4.41 -1.54
N ALA A 311 25.15 -3.29 -1.53
CA ALA A 311 24.59 -1.99 -1.19
C ALA A 311 23.40 -1.63 -2.08
N ASP A 312 23.49 -1.97 -3.37
CA ASP A 312 22.43 -1.73 -4.36
C ASP A 312 21.16 -2.54 -4.05
N TYR A 313 21.29 -3.80 -3.60
CA TYR A 313 20.16 -4.59 -3.13
C TYR A 313 19.43 -3.90 -1.96
N TYR A 314 20.17 -3.35 -0.99
CA TYR A 314 19.53 -2.67 0.15
C TYR A 314 18.78 -1.40 -0.25
N LEU A 315 19.26 -0.68 -1.27
CA LEU A 315 18.49 0.44 -1.86
C LEU A 315 17.20 -0.07 -2.52
N GLY A 316 17.28 -1.18 -3.26
CA GLY A 316 16.13 -1.84 -3.86
C GLY A 316 15.12 -2.34 -2.84
N ASP A 317 15.55 -3.04 -1.79
CA ASP A 317 14.68 -3.53 -0.71
C ASP A 317 13.91 -2.39 -0.05
N ARG A 318 14.56 -1.26 0.21
CA ARG A 318 13.89 -0.10 0.81
C ARG A 318 12.94 0.60 -0.16
N ALA A 319 13.31 0.75 -1.42
CA ALA A 319 12.44 1.27 -2.46
C ALA A 319 11.21 0.36 -2.69
N MET A 320 11.39 -0.96 -2.63
CA MET A 320 10.30 -1.94 -2.66
C MET A 320 9.33 -1.73 -1.49
N ARG A 321 9.82 -1.50 -0.28
CA ARG A 321 8.97 -1.19 0.88
C ARG A 321 8.24 0.15 0.74
N GLU A 322 8.87 1.15 0.11
CA GLU A 322 8.20 2.41 -0.21
C GLU A 322 7.11 2.22 -1.28
N SER A 323 7.25 1.25 -2.19
CA SER A 323 6.22 0.93 -3.18
C SER A 323 4.99 0.23 -2.58
N GLY A 324 5.09 -0.31 -1.37
CA GLY A 324 4.04 -1.13 -0.73
C GLY A 324 3.94 -2.57 -1.27
N PHE A 325 4.79 -2.96 -2.22
CA PHE A 325 4.83 -4.30 -2.82
C PHE A 325 5.97 -5.17 -2.28
N ASP A 326 6.34 -5.02 -1.00
CA ASP A 326 7.32 -5.88 -0.33
C ASP A 326 6.70 -7.24 0.03
N THR A 327 7.08 -8.38 -0.55
CA THR A 327 8.01 -8.58 -1.66
C THR A 327 7.32 -9.12 -2.91
N THR A 328 7.85 -8.71 -4.06
CA THR A 328 7.52 -9.15 -5.43
C THR A 328 8.82 -9.33 -6.22
N PHE A 329 8.77 -10.09 -7.32
CA PHE A 329 9.87 -10.23 -8.27
C PHE A 329 9.75 -9.28 -9.49
N ARG A 330 8.75 -8.39 -9.48
CA ARG A 330 8.45 -7.41 -10.55
C ARG A 330 9.67 -6.60 -11.03
N MET A 331 10.58 -6.27 -10.11
CA MET A 331 11.76 -5.43 -10.36
C MET A 331 13.02 -6.11 -9.82
N GLY A 332 13.27 -7.32 -10.33
CA GLY A 332 14.33 -8.22 -9.88
C GLY A 332 13.91 -9.09 -8.70
N PRO A 333 14.66 -10.17 -8.40
CA PRO A 333 14.36 -11.05 -7.27
C PRO A 333 14.21 -10.27 -5.97
N PHE A 334 13.10 -10.50 -5.27
CA PHE A 334 12.76 -9.83 -4.02
C PHE A 334 12.79 -8.28 -4.09
N GLY A 335 12.53 -7.69 -5.26
CA GLY A 335 12.53 -6.24 -5.47
C GLY A 335 13.90 -5.57 -5.31
N GLY A 336 14.99 -6.34 -5.40
CA GLY A 336 16.35 -5.83 -5.22
C GLY A 336 16.79 -4.73 -6.20
N SER A 337 16.03 -4.48 -7.28
CA SER A 337 16.28 -3.41 -8.24
C SER A 337 15.15 -2.38 -8.31
N THR A 338 14.23 -2.31 -7.34
CA THR A 338 13.07 -1.39 -7.43
C THR A 338 13.45 0.08 -7.71
N HIS A 339 14.57 0.57 -7.17
CA HIS A 339 15.07 1.93 -7.39
C HIS A 339 15.66 2.16 -8.80
N HIS A 340 15.76 1.14 -9.65
CA HIS A 340 16.21 1.26 -11.05
C HIS A 340 15.04 1.47 -12.03
N TYR A 341 13.80 1.43 -11.56
CA TYR A 341 12.61 1.50 -12.41
C TYR A 341 11.82 2.79 -12.22
N ALA A 342 11.24 3.30 -13.30
CA ALA A 342 10.10 4.20 -13.31
C ALA A 342 8.82 3.35 -13.30
N PRO A 343 8.09 3.27 -12.18
CA PRO A 343 6.97 2.36 -12.04
C PRO A 343 5.65 2.93 -12.62
N VAL A 344 4.83 2.08 -13.24
CA VAL A 344 3.52 2.46 -13.80
C VAL A 344 2.57 2.99 -12.74
N ASP A 345 2.51 2.31 -11.60
CA ASP A 345 1.77 2.69 -10.39
C ASP A 345 2.15 4.09 -9.92
N LEU A 346 3.40 4.32 -9.50
CA LEU A 346 3.80 5.62 -8.94
C LEU A 346 3.48 6.78 -9.88
N ASN A 347 3.80 6.65 -11.17
CA ASN A 347 3.60 7.73 -12.12
C ASN A 347 2.13 7.96 -12.46
N SER A 348 1.29 6.93 -12.41
CA SER A 348 -0.16 7.08 -12.49
C SER A 348 -0.71 7.81 -11.27
N LEU A 349 -0.22 7.49 -10.07
CA LEU A 349 -0.64 8.15 -8.84
C LEU A 349 -0.23 9.62 -8.84
N LEU A 350 0.98 9.96 -9.26
CA LEU A 350 1.43 11.35 -9.37
C LEU A 350 0.64 12.13 -10.43
N TYR A 351 0.30 11.52 -11.56
CA TYR A 351 -0.58 12.15 -12.55
C TYR A 351 -1.96 12.43 -11.96
N ARG A 352 -2.52 11.47 -11.22
CA ARG A 352 -3.78 11.70 -10.51
C ARG A 352 -3.65 12.82 -9.48
N TYR A 353 -2.57 12.85 -8.73
CA TYR A 353 -2.32 13.87 -7.73
C TYR A 353 -2.22 15.27 -8.36
N GLU A 354 -1.53 15.40 -9.49
CA GLU A 354 -1.40 16.67 -10.23
C GLU A 354 -2.77 17.16 -10.75
N ARG A 355 -3.61 16.26 -11.25
CA ARG A 355 -5.00 16.58 -11.60
C ARG A 355 -5.80 17.02 -10.38
N ASP A 356 -5.61 16.36 -9.24
CA ASP A 356 -6.31 16.74 -8.02
C ASP A 356 -5.86 18.13 -7.53
N LEU A 357 -4.56 18.44 -7.59
CA LEU A 357 -4.01 19.77 -7.26
C LEU A 357 -4.48 20.87 -8.22
N HIS A 358 -4.60 20.57 -9.52
CA HIS A 358 -5.24 21.46 -10.49
C HIS A 358 -6.67 21.81 -10.05
N ASP A 359 -7.48 20.79 -9.78
CA ASP A 359 -8.89 21.00 -9.43
C ASP A 359 -9.05 21.72 -8.09
N PHE A 360 -8.19 21.43 -7.11
CA PHE A 360 -8.16 22.17 -5.85
C PHE A 360 -7.79 23.65 -6.06
N ALA A 361 -6.82 23.93 -6.92
CA ALA A 361 -6.44 25.29 -7.27
C ALA A 361 -7.60 26.04 -7.96
N VAL A 362 -8.30 25.39 -8.90
CA VAL A 362 -9.51 25.95 -9.53
C VAL A 362 -10.58 26.26 -8.49
N GLN A 363 -10.88 25.32 -7.59
CA GLN A 363 -11.85 25.53 -6.52
C GLN A 363 -11.45 26.73 -5.66
N LEU A 364 -10.17 26.89 -5.32
CA LEU A 364 -9.67 28.00 -4.52
C LEU A 364 -9.54 29.33 -5.29
N GLY A 365 -9.77 29.35 -6.61
CA GLY A 365 -9.58 30.55 -7.45
C GLY A 365 -8.10 30.90 -7.70
N ARG A 366 -7.19 29.93 -7.54
CA ARG A 366 -5.74 30.08 -7.77
C ARG A 366 -5.41 29.75 -9.23
N THR A 367 -5.68 30.69 -10.13
CA THR A 367 -5.57 30.46 -11.59
C THR A 367 -4.16 30.14 -12.06
N ALA A 368 -3.12 30.77 -11.49
CA ALA A 368 -1.73 30.48 -11.82
C ALA A 368 -1.32 29.06 -11.39
N ASP A 369 -1.66 28.66 -10.17
CA ASP A 369 -1.40 27.31 -9.67
C ASP A 369 -2.14 26.27 -10.52
N ALA A 370 -3.41 26.53 -10.89
CA ALA A 370 -4.17 25.64 -11.77
C ALA A 370 -3.49 25.45 -13.13
N ALA A 371 -3.08 26.54 -13.79
CA ALA A 371 -2.36 26.45 -15.06
C ALA A 371 -1.06 25.65 -14.93
N HIS A 372 -0.29 25.89 -13.86
CA HIS A 372 0.92 25.12 -13.58
C HIS A 372 0.65 23.62 -13.43
N TRP A 373 -0.35 23.23 -12.62
CA TRP A 373 -0.68 21.82 -12.42
C TRP A 373 -1.22 21.14 -13.68
N ALA A 374 -1.92 21.88 -14.55
CA ALA A 374 -2.32 21.37 -15.86
C ALA A 374 -1.10 21.04 -16.74
N ASP A 375 -0.10 21.94 -16.79
CA ASP A 375 1.13 21.73 -17.55
C ASP A 375 1.94 20.55 -17.00
N VAL A 376 2.08 20.45 -15.67
CA VAL A 376 2.78 19.35 -15.00
C VAL A 376 2.10 18.01 -15.29
N ALA A 377 0.77 17.93 -15.15
CA ALA A 377 0.01 16.71 -15.45
C ALA A 377 0.12 16.32 -16.93
N ALA A 378 0.07 17.29 -17.85
CA ALA A 378 0.24 17.04 -19.27
C ALA A 378 1.63 16.48 -19.61
N ALA A 379 2.69 17.06 -19.02
CA ALA A 379 4.06 16.57 -19.18
C ALA A 379 4.23 15.14 -18.64
N ARG A 380 3.67 14.84 -17.46
CA ARG A 380 3.73 13.49 -16.89
C ARG A 380 2.98 12.48 -17.75
N ARG A 381 1.79 12.82 -18.24
CA ARG A 381 1.03 11.95 -19.14
C ARG A 381 1.83 11.64 -20.41
N ALA A 382 2.46 12.64 -21.02
CA ALA A 382 3.31 12.43 -22.18
C ALA A 382 4.50 11.49 -21.88
N ALA A 383 5.11 11.61 -20.69
CA ALA A 383 6.17 10.72 -20.26
C ALA A 383 5.67 9.28 -20.00
N ILE A 384 4.49 9.12 -19.39
CA ILE A 384 3.84 7.81 -19.20
C ILE A 384 3.61 7.14 -20.57
N ASP A 385 3.04 7.86 -21.54
CA ASP A 385 2.81 7.34 -22.88
C ASP A 385 4.11 7.01 -23.62
N LYS A 386 5.17 7.79 -23.42
CA LYS A 386 6.47 7.57 -24.08
C LYS A 386 7.22 6.35 -23.52
N TYR A 387 7.32 6.23 -22.20
CA TYR A 387 8.22 5.26 -21.58
C TYR A 387 7.50 4.02 -21.04
N LEU A 388 6.23 4.14 -20.67
CA LEU A 388 5.51 3.08 -19.97
C LEU A 388 4.50 2.36 -20.87
N TRP A 389 3.91 3.04 -21.86
CA TRP A 389 2.97 2.38 -22.79
C TRP A 389 3.68 1.49 -23.81
N ARG A 390 3.28 0.22 -23.89
CA ARG A 390 3.76 -0.76 -24.87
C ARG A 390 2.64 -1.12 -25.83
N ALA A 391 2.58 -0.40 -26.95
CA ALA A 391 1.56 -0.60 -27.99
C ALA A 391 1.59 -2.03 -28.57
N ASP A 392 2.77 -2.63 -28.69
CA ASP A 392 2.97 -4.02 -29.13
C ASP A 392 2.37 -5.06 -28.16
N GLN A 393 2.27 -4.71 -26.89
CA GLN A 393 1.67 -5.57 -25.86
C GLN A 393 0.24 -5.15 -25.51
N GLY A 394 -0.17 -3.91 -25.80
CA GLY A 394 -1.43 -3.34 -25.35
C GLY A 394 -1.49 -3.17 -23.83
N MET A 395 -0.34 -2.90 -23.19
CA MET A 395 -0.19 -2.82 -21.74
C MET A 395 0.77 -1.68 -21.35
N TYR A 396 0.65 -1.20 -20.11
CA TYR A 396 1.69 -0.37 -19.51
C TYR A 396 2.67 -1.27 -18.77
N MET A 397 3.96 -1.03 -18.99
CA MET A 397 5.08 -1.76 -18.42
C MET A 397 6.00 -0.77 -17.70
N ASP A 398 6.61 -1.21 -16.59
CA ASP A 398 7.61 -0.38 -15.91
C ASP A 398 8.81 -0.13 -16.81
N TYR A 399 9.54 0.97 -16.59
CA TYR A 399 10.70 1.31 -17.40
C TYR A 399 11.98 1.25 -16.56
N ASP A 400 12.89 0.35 -16.92
CA ASP A 400 14.25 0.28 -16.39
C ASP A 400 15.05 1.43 -17.01
N PHE A 401 15.14 2.54 -16.29
CA PHE A 401 15.80 3.75 -16.80
C PHE A 401 17.33 3.66 -16.69
N VAL A 402 17.85 2.69 -15.92
CA VAL A 402 19.29 2.43 -15.82
C VAL A 402 19.79 1.75 -17.11
N HIS A 403 19.03 0.79 -17.63
CA HIS A 403 19.36 0.08 -18.88
C HIS A 403 18.61 0.61 -20.12
N GLY A 404 17.77 1.64 -19.95
CA GLY A 404 17.05 2.29 -21.03
C GLY A 404 16.01 1.40 -21.72
N LYS A 405 15.40 0.45 -21.00
CA LYS A 405 14.50 -0.56 -21.57
C LYS A 405 13.21 -0.76 -20.77
N PRO A 406 12.09 -1.11 -21.40
CA PRO A 406 10.89 -1.52 -20.70
C PRO A 406 11.06 -2.88 -20.01
N SER A 407 10.40 -3.06 -18.88
CA SER A 407 10.29 -4.33 -18.16
C SER A 407 9.54 -5.38 -18.98
N GLY A 408 9.96 -6.64 -18.84
CA GLY A 408 9.24 -7.80 -19.38
C GLY A 408 8.19 -8.37 -18.43
N TYR A 409 8.08 -7.84 -17.21
CA TYR A 409 7.25 -8.39 -16.16
C TYR A 409 5.83 -7.83 -16.21
N ARG A 410 4.84 -8.63 -16.61
CA ARG A 410 3.45 -8.17 -16.64
C ARG A 410 2.88 -8.13 -15.23
N PHE A 411 2.48 -6.93 -14.82
CA PHE A 411 1.99 -6.66 -13.47
C PHE A 411 0.64 -5.93 -13.50
N VAL A 412 -0.22 -6.22 -12.52
CA VAL A 412 -1.59 -5.67 -12.44
C VAL A 412 -1.62 -4.14 -12.34
N ALA A 413 -0.50 -3.52 -11.94
CA ALA A 413 -0.33 -2.06 -11.95
C ALA A 413 -0.58 -1.43 -13.33
N THR A 414 -0.59 -2.21 -14.43
CA THR A 414 -0.99 -1.75 -15.77
C THR A 414 -2.37 -1.09 -15.83
N TYR A 415 -3.25 -1.32 -14.84
CA TYR A 415 -4.58 -0.70 -14.77
C TYR A 415 -4.62 0.63 -14.00
N TYR A 416 -3.54 1.00 -13.29
CA TYR A 416 -3.47 2.29 -12.57
C TYR A 416 -3.68 3.51 -13.50
N PRO A 417 -3.19 3.53 -14.76
CA PRO A 417 -3.48 4.60 -15.70
C PRO A 417 -4.97 4.79 -16.01
N LEU A 418 -5.79 3.74 -15.89
CA LEU A 418 -7.25 3.87 -16.02
C LEU A 418 -7.81 4.60 -14.79
N TRP A 419 -7.48 4.16 -13.59
CA TRP A 419 -7.95 4.81 -12.36
C TRP A 419 -7.50 6.29 -12.25
N ALA A 420 -6.28 6.57 -12.71
CA ALA A 420 -5.74 7.93 -12.72
C ALA A 420 -6.35 8.82 -13.82
N GLY A 421 -6.97 8.22 -14.85
CA GLY A 421 -7.47 8.91 -16.03
C GLY A 421 -6.35 9.37 -16.99
N ALA A 422 -5.22 8.66 -17.01
CA ALA A 422 -4.08 8.96 -17.87
C ALA A 422 -4.22 8.31 -19.26
N ALA A 423 -4.87 7.15 -19.34
CA ALA A 423 -5.02 6.42 -20.59
C ALA A 423 -5.97 7.11 -21.58
N SER A 424 -5.66 7.02 -22.87
CA SER A 424 -6.62 7.29 -23.94
C SER A 424 -7.70 6.20 -24.02
N PRO A 425 -8.86 6.47 -24.65
CA PRO A 425 -9.87 5.44 -24.92
C PRO A 425 -9.32 4.21 -25.67
N GLN A 426 -8.37 4.41 -26.58
CA GLN A 426 -7.73 3.33 -27.35
C GLN A 426 -6.84 2.46 -26.45
N GLN A 427 -6.02 3.08 -25.60
CA GLN A 427 -5.21 2.36 -24.61
C GLN A 427 -6.11 1.61 -23.62
N ALA A 428 -7.22 2.21 -23.20
CA ALA A 428 -8.18 1.57 -22.31
C ALA A 428 -8.86 0.36 -22.92
N ALA A 429 -9.27 0.44 -24.19
CA ALA A 429 -9.80 -0.69 -24.94
C ALA A 429 -8.77 -1.83 -25.10
N ALA A 430 -7.50 -1.48 -25.35
CA ALA A 430 -6.42 -2.45 -25.40
C ALA A 430 -6.20 -3.14 -24.03
N LEU A 431 -6.17 -2.38 -22.94
CA LEU A 431 -6.03 -2.91 -21.58
C LEU A 431 -7.20 -3.83 -21.19
N ARG A 432 -8.43 -3.47 -21.54
CA ARG A 432 -9.60 -4.36 -21.36
C ARG A 432 -9.37 -5.72 -22.02
N GLY A 433 -8.78 -5.73 -23.22
CA GLY A 433 -8.39 -6.96 -23.93
C GLY A 433 -7.30 -7.79 -23.23
N ARG A 434 -6.71 -7.30 -22.14
CA ARG A 434 -5.64 -7.95 -21.36
C ARG A 434 -6.08 -8.42 -19.98
N LEU A 435 -7.36 -8.31 -19.63
CA LEU A 435 -7.90 -8.81 -18.35
C LEU A 435 -7.52 -10.27 -18.07
N GLY A 436 -7.59 -11.13 -19.09
CA GLY A 436 -7.27 -12.56 -18.99
C GLY A 436 -5.83 -12.88 -18.56
N VAL A 437 -4.89 -11.92 -18.60
CA VAL A 437 -3.53 -12.10 -18.06
C VAL A 437 -3.60 -12.33 -16.53
N PHE A 438 -4.40 -11.53 -15.83
CA PHE A 438 -4.45 -11.48 -14.37
C PHE A 438 -5.73 -12.09 -13.78
N GLU A 439 -6.80 -12.08 -14.55
CA GLU A 439 -8.11 -12.47 -14.03
C GLU A 439 -8.19 -13.98 -13.78
N ARG A 440 -8.64 -14.33 -12.58
CA ARG A 440 -8.87 -15.69 -12.11
C ARG A 440 -10.21 -15.72 -11.38
N LYS A 441 -10.62 -16.91 -10.93
CA LYS A 441 -11.89 -17.12 -10.23
C LYS A 441 -12.17 -16.12 -9.09
N GLY A 442 -11.12 -15.70 -8.39
CA GLY A 442 -11.23 -14.82 -7.22
C GLY A 442 -11.09 -13.31 -7.50
N GLY A 443 -10.90 -12.91 -8.75
CA GLY A 443 -10.53 -11.55 -9.15
C GLY A 443 -9.17 -11.50 -9.84
N LEU A 444 -8.47 -10.39 -9.70
CA LEU A 444 -7.18 -10.14 -10.36
C LEU A 444 -6.01 -10.55 -9.46
N GLN A 445 -5.14 -11.42 -9.97
CA GLN A 445 -3.85 -11.72 -9.35
C GLN A 445 -2.79 -10.66 -9.71
N MET A 446 -1.71 -10.58 -8.94
CA MET A 446 -0.73 -9.50 -9.07
C MET A 446 0.12 -9.54 -10.36
N SER A 447 0.52 -10.73 -10.79
CA SER A 447 1.39 -10.94 -11.97
C SER A 447 1.06 -12.25 -12.69
N GLU A 448 1.75 -12.57 -13.78
CA GLU A 448 1.66 -13.92 -14.40
C GLU A 448 2.66 -14.92 -13.82
N HIS A 449 3.54 -14.47 -12.92
CA HIS A 449 4.67 -15.25 -12.40
C HIS A 449 4.39 -15.73 -10.98
N ALA A 450 4.46 -17.05 -10.76
CA ALA A 450 4.36 -17.63 -9.42
C ALA A 450 5.75 -17.68 -8.75
N SER A 451 6.28 -16.52 -8.38
CA SER A 451 7.61 -16.39 -7.73
C SER A 451 7.65 -17.02 -6.33
N GLY A 452 6.47 -17.27 -5.74
CA GLY A 452 6.33 -17.66 -4.34
C GLY A 452 6.30 -16.46 -3.39
N ALA A 453 6.54 -15.24 -3.88
CA ALA A 453 6.42 -14.00 -3.11
C ALA A 453 4.96 -13.53 -3.00
N GLN A 454 4.67 -12.74 -1.97
CA GLN A 454 3.29 -12.41 -1.62
C GLN A 454 2.58 -11.46 -2.59
N TRP A 455 3.34 -10.62 -3.31
CA TRP A 455 2.82 -9.67 -4.29
C TRP A 455 2.96 -10.18 -5.73
N ASP A 456 2.85 -11.50 -5.92
CA ASP A 456 2.90 -12.18 -7.21
C ASP A 456 1.81 -13.25 -7.33
N ALA A 457 1.71 -13.91 -8.49
CA ALA A 457 0.75 -14.98 -8.67
C ALA A 457 0.97 -16.11 -7.62
N PRO A 458 -0.10 -16.79 -7.17
CA PRO A 458 -1.51 -16.64 -7.55
C PRO A 458 -2.27 -15.64 -6.66
N PHE A 459 -1.56 -14.78 -5.92
CA PHE A 459 -2.16 -13.92 -4.91
C PHE A 459 -2.73 -12.64 -5.51
N GLY A 460 -3.76 -12.11 -4.87
CA GLY A 460 -4.41 -10.86 -5.22
C GLY A 460 -4.80 -10.10 -3.96
N TRP A 461 -4.86 -8.78 -4.10
CA TRP A 461 -4.97 -7.84 -3.01
C TRP A 461 -6.11 -6.86 -3.28
N ALA A 462 -6.78 -6.43 -2.21
CA ALA A 462 -7.94 -5.55 -2.32
C ALA A 462 -7.61 -4.21 -3.04
N PRO A 463 -6.49 -3.52 -2.72
CA PRO A 463 -6.09 -2.29 -3.41
C PRO A 463 -6.07 -2.40 -4.94
N THR A 464 -5.35 -3.38 -5.48
CA THR A 464 -5.15 -3.49 -6.92
C THR A 464 -6.39 -3.95 -7.66
N ASN A 465 -7.21 -4.78 -7.02
CA ASN A 465 -8.52 -5.17 -7.55
C ASN A 465 -9.49 -3.97 -7.61
N TRP A 466 -9.51 -3.13 -6.58
CA TRP A 466 -10.33 -1.91 -6.57
C TRP A 466 -9.89 -0.92 -7.64
N LEU A 467 -8.60 -0.58 -7.69
CA LEU A 467 -8.09 0.40 -8.66
C LEU A 467 -8.35 -0.05 -10.10
N ALA A 468 -8.17 -1.34 -10.41
CA ALA A 468 -8.51 -1.87 -11.72
C ALA A 468 -10.02 -1.78 -12.02
N ALA A 469 -10.88 -2.24 -11.10
CA ALA A 469 -12.34 -2.19 -11.30
C ALA A 469 -12.85 -0.75 -11.44
N ALA A 470 -12.44 0.16 -10.55
CA ALA A 470 -12.81 1.56 -10.61
C ALA A 470 -12.28 2.26 -11.87
N GLY A 471 -11.07 1.93 -12.32
CA GLY A 471 -10.53 2.44 -13.57
C GLY A 471 -11.29 1.94 -14.80
N LEU A 472 -11.64 0.64 -14.85
CA LEU A 472 -12.47 0.08 -15.93
C LEU A 472 -13.85 0.74 -15.97
N ASP A 473 -14.46 0.95 -14.80
CA ASP A 473 -15.76 1.59 -14.68
C ASP A 473 -15.74 3.04 -15.18
N ALA A 474 -14.72 3.81 -14.80
CA ALA A 474 -14.52 5.18 -15.24
C ALA A 474 -14.35 5.33 -16.76
N TYR A 475 -13.92 4.27 -17.45
CA TYR A 475 -13.78 4.21 -18.91
C TYR A 475 -14.98 3.56 -19.62
N GLY A 476 -16.08 3.32 -18.91
CA GLY A 476 -17.32 2.79 -19.47
C GLY A 476 -17.36 1.26 -19.58
N PHE A 477 -16.35 0.54 -19.08
CA PHE A 477 -16.31 -0.93 -19.07
C PHE A 477 -17.02 -1.50 -17.83
N HIS A 478 -18.24 -1.03 -17.60
CA HIS A 478 -19.01 -1.28 -16.39
C HIS A 478 -19.27 -2.77 -16.11
N ASP A 479 -19.45 -3.58 -17.15
CA ASP A 479 -19.72 -5.02 -16.97
C ASP A 479 -18.48 -5.78 -16.50
N ASP A 480 -17.30 -5.40 -17.01
CA ASP A 480 -16.01 -5.95 -16.56
C ASP A 480 -15.70 -5.51 -15.13
N ALA A 481 -15.88 -4.22 -14.82
CA ALA A 481 -15.71 -3.69 -13.47
C ALA A 481 -16.59 -4.41 -12.44
N ARG A 482 -17.89 -4.57 -12.74
CA ARG A 482 -18.82 -5.30 -11.87
C ARG A 482 -18.51 -6.79 -11.77
N ARG A 483 -17.96 -7.40 -12.83
CA ARG A 483 -17.57 -8.82 -12.81
C ARG A 483 -16.41 -9.05 -11.85
N ILE A 484 -15.35 -8.25 -11.96
CA ILE A 484 -14.21 -8.26 -11.02
C ILE A 484 -14.70 -7.99 -9.58
N ALA A 485 -15.57 -7.00 -9.40
CA ALA A 485 -16.15 -6.69 -8.09
C ALA A 485 -16.89 -7.90 -7.49
N ARG A 486 -17.77 -8.57 -8.27
CA ARG A 486 -18.47 -9.79 -7.82
C ARG A 486 -17.52 -10.92 -7.45
N GLU A 487 -16.50 -11.16 -8.28
CA GLU A 487 -15.54 -12.25 -8.06
C GLU A 487 -14.72 -12.04 -6.79
N PHE A 488 -14.25 -10.80 -6.58
CA PHE A 488 -13.46 -10.44 -5.42
C PHE A 488 -14.30 -10.40 -4.12
N THR A 489 -15.48 -9.77 -4.13
CA THR A 489 -16.35 -9.76 -2.94
C THR A 489 -16.80 -11.17 -2.57
N ALA A 490 -17.10 -12.03 -3.55
CA ALA A 490 -17.44 -13.42 -3.29
C ALA A 490 -16.26 -14.22 -2.72
N THR A 491 -15.01 -13.85 -3.04
CA THR A 491 -13.81 -14.43 -2.39
C THR A 491 -13.74 -14.07 -0.91
N ILE A 492 -14.05 -12.83 -0.56
CA ILE A 492 -14.12 -12.38 0.84
C ILE A 492 -15.27 -13.10 1.56
N ASP A 493 -16.47 -13.14 0.99
CA ASP A 493 -17.65 -13.80 1.58
C ASP A 493 -17.40 -15.29 1.82
N ARG A 494 -16.78 -15.98 0.86
CA ARG A 494 -16.41 -17.40 1.01
C ARG A 494 -15.37 -17.62 2.11
N SER A 495 -14.39 -16.72 2.21
CA SER A 495 -13.32 -16.85 3.21
C SER A 495 -13.87 -16.61 4.62
N LEU A 496 -14.69 -15.57 4.79
CA LEU A 496 -15.35 -15.28 6.07
C LEU A 496 -16.28 -16.43 6.49
N ALA A 497 -17.05 -17.00 5.56
CA ALA A 497 -17.86 -18.16 5.85
C ALA A 497 -17.04 -19.41 6.24
N ALA A 498 -15.84 -19.56 5.70
CA ALA A 498 -14.99 -20.72 5.95
C ALA A 498 -14.27 -20.66 7.30
N ASP A 499 -13.74 -19.50 7.71
CA ASP A 499 -12.90 -19.39 8.90
C ASP A 499 -13.28 -18.26 9.87
N GLY A 500 -14.35 -17.50 9.58
CA GLY A 500 -14.84 -16.41 10.41
C GLY A 500 -14.03 -15.12 10.30
N THR A 501 -13.10 -15.01 9.34
CA THR A 501 -12.20 -13.83 9.23
C THR A 501 -12.15 -13.20 7.84
N ILE A 502 -11.90 -11.88 7.81
CA ILE A 502 -11.41 -11.16 6.63
C ILE A 502 -9.88 -11.05 6.75
N ARG A 503 -9.17 -11.17 5.63
CA ARG A 503 -7.71 -11.23 5.59
C ARG A 503 -7.09 -10.15 4.73
N GLU A 504 -5.79 -9.97 4.91
CA GLU A 504 -4.92 -9.06 4.18
C GLU A 504 -4.91 -9.34 2.67
N LYS A 505 -4.78 -10.62 2.29
CA LYS A 505 -4.67 -11.07 0.88
C LYS A 505 -5.30 -12.43 0.66
N TYR A 506 -5.53 -12.74 -0.61
CA TYR A 506 -6.29 -13.90 -1.05
C TYR A 506 -5.63 -14.60 -2.23
N ASN A 507 -5.92 -15.89 -2.38
CA ASN A 507 -5.51 -16.67 -3.53
C ASN A 507 -6.59 -16.56 -4.62
N MET A 508 -6.24 -15.92 -5.73
CA MET A 508 -7.17 -15.61 -6.82
C MET A 508 -7.50 -16.84 -7.66
N ALA A 509 -6.62 -17.83 -7.72
CA ALA A 509 -6.86 -19.07 -8.45
C ALA A 509 -7.96 -19.91 -7.79
N SER A 510 -7.90 -20.08 -6.46
CA SER A 510 -8.93 -20.80 -5.69
C SER A 510 -10.14 -19.93 -5.33
N GLY A 511 -9.94 -18.62 -5.24
CA GLY A 511 -10.94 -17.64 -4.81
C GLY A 511 -11.25 -17.78 -3.32
N ASN A 512 -10.21 -17.90 -2.48
CA ASN A 512 -10.33 -18.02 -1.02
C ASN A 512 -9.07 -17.48 -0.30
N ALA A 513 -9.06 -17.59 1.03
CA ALA A 513 -7.96 -17.18 1.91
C ALA A 513 -6.77 -18.17 1.99
N ASP A 514 -6.74 -19.25 1.19
CA ASP A 514 -5.63 -20.23 1.21
C ASP A 514 -4.38 -19.68 0.52
N VAL A 515 -3.60 -18.92 1.29
CA VAL A 515 -2.37 -18.25 0.86
C VAL A 515 -1.17 -18.98 1.43
N LYS A 516 -0.31 -19.51 0.55
CA LYS A 516 0.92 -20.24 0.90
C LYS A 516 2.12 -19.59 0.24
N ILE A 517 2.78 -18.69 0.99
CA ILE A 517 3.95 -17.95 0.52
C ILE A 517 5.21 -18.77 0.80
N SER A 518 6.03 -18.97 -0.23
CA SER A 518 7.28 -19.74 -0.15
C SER A 518 8.53 -18.86 -0.23
N ALA A 519 8.39 -17.58 -0.58
CA ALA A 519 9.48 -16.62 -0.67
C ALA A 519 9.13 -15.31 0.06
N GLY A 520 9.94 -14.91 1.04
CA GLY A 520 9.72 -13.67 1.81
C GLY A 520 8.77 -13.84 3.01
N TYR A 521 7.87 -12.87 3.23
CA TYR A 521 7.00 -12.83 4.40
C TYR A 521 5.85 -13.84 4.32
N THR A 522 5.75 -14.74 5.28
CA THR A 522 4.82 -15.88 5.20
C THR A 522 3.46 -15.66 5.85
N ALA A 523 3.28 -14.59 6.62
CA ALA A 523 2.04 -14.34 7.36
C ALA A 523 0.89 -13.89 6.44
N ASN A 524 -0.35 -14.27 6.79
CA ASN A 524 -1.57 -13.70 6.22
C ASN A 524 -2.45 -13.13 7.35
N VAL A 525 -2.46 -11.80 7.48
CA VAL A 525 -2.97 -11.08 8.65
C VAL A 525 -4.51 -10.99 8.65
N ILE A 526 -5.12 -11.09 9.84
CA ILE A 526 -6.58 -11.04 10.04
C ILE A 526 -7.05 -9.60 10.31
N GLY A 527 -8.25 -9.26 9.83
CA GLY A 527 -9.03 -8.06 10.15
C GLY A 527 -9.16 -7.01 9.02
N PHE A 528 -8.49 -7.21 7.90
CA PHE A 528 -7.70 -6.14 7.29
C PHE A 528 -8.46 -4.91 6.71
N GLY A 529 -8.02 -3.70 7.07
CA GLY A 529 -8.67 -2.41 6.82
C GLY A 529 -8.92 -2.11 5.33
N TRP A 530 -7.96 -2.32 4.44
CA TRP A 530 -8.22 -2.16 2.99
C TRP A 530 -9.23 -3.18 2.47
N SER A 531 -9.32 -4.37 3.07
CA SER A 531 -10.17 -5.46 2.54
C SER A 531 -11.60 -5.11 2.88
N ASN A 532 -11.80 -4.60 4.08
CA ASN A 532 -13.05 -4.03 4.55
C ASN A 532 -13.49 -2.85 3.66
N GLY A 533 -12.61 -1.87 3.44
CA GLY A 533 -12.96 -0.67 2.69
C GLY A 533 -13.25 -0.94 1.21
N VAL A 534 -12.42 -1.75 0.56
CA VAL A 534 -12.63 -2.17 -0.83
C VAL A 534 -13.88 -3.01 -0.98
N TYR A 535 -14.17 -3.93 -0.05
CA TYR A 535 -15.40 -4.71 -0.09
C TYR A 535 -16.63 -3.80 -0.14
N LEU A 536 -16.70 -2.78 0.73
CA LEU A 536 -17.82 -1.83 0.75
C LEU A 536 -17.93 -1.04 -0.56
N LYS A 537 -16.81 -0.58 -1.11
CA LYS A 537 -16.80 0.15 -2.40
C LYS A 537 -17.22 -0.74 -3.58
N MET A 538 -16.78 -1.99 -3.61
CA MET A 538 -17.22 -2.95 -4.62
C MET A 538 -18.70 -3.30 -4.47
N GLN A 539 -19.23 -3.43 -3.25
CA GLN A 539 -20.66 -3.62 -3.04
C GLN A 539 -21.49 -2.43 -3.54
N ALA A 540 -21.03 -1.19 -3.32
CA ALA A 540 -21.69 0.01 -3.86
C ALA A 540 -21.77 -0.04 -5.40
N LEU A 541 -20.65 -0.38 -6.07
CA LEU A 541 -20.59 -0.54 -7.52
C LEU A 541 -21.59 -1.59 -8.05
N LEU A 542 -21.88 -2.63 -7.26
CA LEU A 542 -22.87 -3.65 -7.62
C LEU A 542 -24.32 -3.20 -7.39
N GLN A 543 -24.57 -2.24 -6.50
CA GLN A 543 -25.90 -1.76 -6.13
C GLN A 543 -26.41 -0.61 -7.01
N GLU A 544 -25.54 0.18 -7.62
CA GLU A 544 -25.88 1.37 -8.43
C GLU A 544 -26.83 1.10 -9.64
N ARG A 545 -27.17 -0.16 -9.95
CA ARG A 545 -28.10 -0.53 -11.03
C ARG A 545 -29.36 -1.30 -10.60
N THR A 546 -29.57 -1.57 -9.31
CA THR A 546 -30.87 -2.09 -8.83
C THR A 546 -31.92 -0.98 -8.66
N GLY A 547 -31.50 0.28 -8.62
CA GLY A 547 -32.34 1.44 -8.89
C GLY A 547 -32.29 1.78 -10.39
N GLY A 548 -33.45 2.00 -11.02
CA GLY A 548 -33.56 2.41 -12.43
C GLY A 548 -32.81 3.71 -12.78
N PRO A 549 -32.82 4.14 -14.05
CA PRO A 549 -31.93 5.18 -14.55
C PRO A 549 -32.08 6.48 -13.77
N VAL A 550 -30.96 6.96 -13.20
CA VAL A 550 -30.85 8.29 -12.61
C VAL A 550 -30.96 9.30 -13.75
N ARG A 551 -32.06 10.08 -13.75
CA ARG A 551 -32.17 11.29 -14.55
C ARG A 551 -31.20 12.33 -14.00
N GLY A 552 -30.28 12.81 -14.86
CA GLY A 552 -29.71 14.16 -14.76
C GLY A 552 -28.32 14.28 -14.15
N ALA A 553 -27.29 13.80 -14.86
CA ALA A 553 -26.04 14.54 -14.94
C ALA A 553 -26.09 15.32 -16.25
N GLY A 554 -26.28 16.64 -16.15
CA GLY A 554 -26.39 17.53 -17.30
C GLY A 554 -25.16 17.40 -18.20
N GLU A 555 -25.42 17.18 -19.47
CA GLU A 555 -24.49 17.42 -20.57
C GLU A 555 -23.90 18.82 -20.41
N ARG A 556 -22.61 18.90 -20.06
CA ARG A 556 -21.84 20.10 -20.38
C ARG A 556 -21.44 19.98 -21.84
N SER A 557 -22.16 20.73 -22.66
CA SER A 557 -21.90 20.92 -24.08
C SER A 557 -20.54 21.61 -24.28
N ASP A 558 -19.56 20.86 -24.79
CA ASP A 558 -18.47 21.44 -25.56
C ASP A 558 -19.01 21.81 -26.95
N SER A 559 -19.51 23.04 -27.10
CA SER A 559 -19.64 23.67 -28.43
C SER A 559 -19.72 25.20 -28.32
N ALA A 560 -18.60 25.89 -28.53
CA ALA A 560 -18.57 27.27 -29.04
C ALA A 560 -17.13 27.72 -29.37
N LEU A 561 -16.56 27.21 -30.47
CA LEU A 561 -15.50 27.91 -31.21
C LEU A 561 -15.84 27.86 -32.70
N ALA A 562 -16.81 28.67 -33.09
CA ALA A 562 -17.01 29.08 -34.48
C ALA A 562 -17.75 30.43 -34.47
N GLY A 563 -17.01 31.51 -34.66
CA GLY A 563 -17.53 32.86 -34.72
C GLY A 563 -16.56 33.76 -35.48
N GLY A 564 -16.51 33.57 -36.79
CA GLY A 564 -15.75 34.44 -37.68
C GLY A 564 -16.36 35.83 -37.75
N SER A 565 -15.49 36.83 -37.92
CA SER A 565 -15.87 38.10 -38.51
C SER A 565 -14.67 38.72 -39.22
N ARG A 566 -14.80 38.86 -40.54
CA ARG A 566 -14.17 39.92 -41.35
C ARG A 566 -15.17 40.30 -42.44
N PRO A 567 -15.36 41.58 -42.75
CA PRO A 567 -15.70 41.99 -44.11
C PRO A 567 -14.49 41.77 -45.05
#